data_AF-A0A2D4GZF5-F1
#
_entry.id   AF-A0A2D4GZF5-F1
#
_cell.length_a   1.000
_cell.length_b   1.000
_cell.length_c   1.000
_cell.angle_alpha   90.00
_cell.angle_beta   90.00
_cell.angle_gamma   90.00
#
_symmetry.space_group_name_H-M   'P 1'
#
loop_
_entity.id
_entity.type
_entity.pdbx_description
1 polymer ?
#
loop_
_entity_poly.entity_id
_entity_poly.type
_entity_poly.pdbx_seq_one_letter_code
_entity_poly.pdbx_strand_id
1 'polypeptide(L)'
;KQKIELEKAMGLQVTKKVKYLGIWLTAHCKTLKKNNYDRLMQQVNRDLETWVKLQFSLLGRIAIIKMNILPKFLYIFQTIPIEVHKKYFEELNKIIAKFIWQGEKPRINLKAMQDMKSRGGMALPNWELYHSAASLVWLRNG
;
A
#
# COMPACT_ATOMS: atom_id res chain seq x y z
N LYS A 1 -35.57 1.78 19.47
CA LYS A 1 -35.64 2.19 20.89
C LYS A 1 -34.37 1.74 21.64
N GLN A 2 -34.04 0.45 21.68
CA GLN A 2 -32.81 -0.11 22.29
C GLN A 2 -31.48 0.58 21.91
N LYS A 3 -31.25 0.91 20.63
CA LYS A 3 -29.97 1.50 20.18
C LYS A 3 -29.72 2.90 20.74
N ILE A 4 -30.79 3.69 20.87
CA ILE A 4 -30.76 5.08 21.38
C ILE A 4 -30.59 5.08 22.91
N GLU A 5 -31.16 4.08 23.60
CA GLU A 5 -30.98 3.88 25.04
C GLU A 5 -29.55 3.47 25.40
N LEU A 6 -28.96 2.56 24.62
CA LEU A 6 -27.55 2.16 24.76
C LEU A 6 -26.60 3.34 24.49
N GLU A 7 -26.86 4.14 23.45
CA GLU A 7 -26.08 5.36 23.14
C GLU A 7 -26.11 6.37 24.30
N LYS A 8 -27.28 6.58 24.92
CA LYS A 8 -27.42 7.46 26.09
C LYS A 8 -26.75 6.90 27.35
N ALA A 9 -26.83 5.60 27.59
CA ALA A 9 -26.24 4.96 28.76
C ALA A 9 -24.70 4.94 28.71
N MET A 10 -24.12 4.78 27.52
CA MET A 10 -22.67 4.72 27.33
C MET A 10 -22.02 6.08 27.07
N GLY A 11 -22.80 7.12 26.71
CA GLY A 11 -22.26 8.43 26.31
C GLY A 11 -21.46 8.40 25.01
N LEU A 12 -21.55 7.32 24.23
CA LEU A 12 -20.78 7.12 23.00
C LEU A 12 -21.66 7.28 21.76
N GLN A 13 -21.19 8.06 20.80
CA GLN A 13 -21.84 8.19 19.50
C GLN A 13 -21.56 6.97 18.62
N VAL A 14 -22.60 6.25 18.18
CA VAL A 14 -22.44 5.15 17.23
C VAL A 14 -22.16 5.71 15.84
N THR A 15 -20.92 5.57 15.38
CA THR A 15 -20.50 5.99 14.04
C THR A 15 -20.33 4.79 13.11
N LYS A 16 -20.57 4.99 11.81
CA LYS A 16 -20.43 3.92 10.79
C LYS A 16 -18.97 3.57 10.48
N LYS A 17 -18.03 4.47 10.80
CA LYS A 17 -16.59 4.34 10.56
C LYS A 17 -15.81 5.14 11.59
N VAL A 18 -14.71 4.60 12.08
CA VAL A 18 -13.80 5.25 13.04
C VAL A 18 -12.39 5.25 12.46
N LYS A 19 -11.62 6.30 12.70
CA LYS A 19 -10.22 6.36 12.30
C LYS A 19 -9.34 6.07 13.52
N TYR A 20 -8.46 5.07 13.42
CA TYR A 20 -7.52 4.70 14.46
C TYR A 20 -6.14 4.47 13.86
N LEU A 21 -5.11 5.13 14.41
CA LEU A 21 -3.72 5.07 13.91
C LEU A 21 -3.60 5.25 12.39
N GLY A 22 -4.39 6.16 11.81
CA GLY A 22 -4.39 6.41 10.38
C GLY A 22 -5.27 5.47 9.53
N ILE A 23 -5.70 4.34 10.08
CA ILE A 23 -6.55 3.34 9.42
C ILE A 23 -8.03 3.62 9.67
N TRP A 24 -8.85 3.49 8.63
CA TRP A 24 -10.30 3.52 8.74
C TRP A 24 -10.83 2.14 9.08
N LEU A 25 -11.37 2.01 10.29
CA LEU A 25 -12.08 0.84 10.78
C LEU A 25 -13.57 0.97 10.45
N THR A 26 -14.14 -0.12 9.95
CA THR A 26 -15.55 -0.22 9.57
C THR A 26 -16.12 -1.54 10.05
N ALA A 27 -17.42 -1.55 10.39
CA ALA A 27 -18.11 -2.76 10.84
C ALA A 27 -18.13 -3.89 9.79
N HIS A 28 -17.97 -3.56 8.50
CA HIS A 28 -17.93 -4.54 7.41
C HIS A 28 -16.53 -4.64 6.81
N CYS A 29 -15.99 -5.86 6.70
CA CYS A 29 -14.66 -6.10 6.12
C CYS A 29 -14.58 -5.71 4.64
N LYS A 30 -15.71 -5.80 3.91
CA LYS A 30 -15.80 -5.44 2.48
C LYS A 30 -15.35 -4.01 2.18
N THR A 31 -15.52 -3.09 3.14
CA THR A 31 -15.16 -1.67 2.95
C THR A 31 -13.75 -1.33 3.44
N LEU A 32 -13.06 -2.23 4.15
CA LEU A 32 -11.70 -2.00 4.67
C LEU A 32 -10.69 -1.80 3.53
N LYS A 33 -10.73 -2.64 2.49
CA LYS A 33 -9.87 -2.51 1.30
C LYS A 33 -10.06 -1.15 0.63
N LYS A 34 -11.31 -0.80 0.32
CA LYS A 34 -11.64 0.46 -0.35
C LYS A 34 -11.19 1.68 0.45
N ASN A 35 -11.45 1.68 1.76
CA ASN A 35 -11.19 2.85 2.61
C ASN A 35 -9.70 3.05 2.91
N ASN A 36 -8.88 2.00 2.81
CA ASN A 36 -7.47 2.02 3.20
C ASN A 36 -6.54 1.75 2.00
N TYR A 37 -6.58 0.54 1.43
CA TYR A 37 -5.69 0.13 0.33
C TYR A 37 -5.91 0.94 -0.94
N ASP A 38 -7.16 1.07 -1.40
CA ASP A 38 -7.45 1.77 -2.66
C ASP A 38 -7.21 3.28 -2.50
N ARG A 39 -7.55 3.82 -1.33
CA ARG A 39 -7.25 5.22 -0.98
C ARG A 39 -5.75 5.50 -0.94
N LEU A 40 -4.94 4.59 -0.38
CA LEU A 40 -3.49 4.74 -0.37
C LEU A 40 -2.94 4.69 -1.81
N MET A 41 -3.39 3.75 -2.63
CA MET A 41 -2.98 3.65 -4.04
C MET A 41 -3.26 4.94 -4.81
N GLN A 42 -4.44 5.54 -4.63
CA GLN A 42 -4.77 6.84 -5.23
C GLN A 42 -3.87 7.97 -4.75
N GLN A 43 -3.54 8.01 -3.45
CA GLN A 43 -2.63 9.01 -2.90
C GLN A 43 -1.22 8.85 -3.49
N VAL A 44 -0.72 7.62 -3.52
CA VAL A 44 0.59 7.29 -4.09
C VAL A 44 0.64 7.69 -5.56
N ASN A 45 -0.40 7.44 -6.34
CA ASN A 45 -0.43 7.85 -7.74
C ASN A 45 -0.29 9.38 -7.89
N ARG A 46 -1.03 10.16 -7.09
CA ARG A 46 -0.91 11.64 -7.08
C ARG A 46 0.47 12.13 -6.62
N ASP A 47 1.03 11.51 -5.58
CA ASP A 47 2.37 11.85 -5.07
C ASP A 47 3.42 11.62 -6.18
N LEU A 48 3.34 10.48 -6.88
CA LEU A 48 4.26 10.13 -7.97
C LEU A 48 4.08 11.02 -9.20
N GLU A 49 2.85 11.36 -9.58
CA GLU A 49 2.57 12.34 -10.65
C GLU A 49 3.16 13.72 -10.35
N THR A 50 3.20 14.10 -9.08
CA THR A 50 3.85 15.34 -8.64
C THR A 50 5.37 15.21 -8.70
N TRP A 51 5.92 14.12 -8.17
CA TRP A 51 7.36 13.89 -8.12
C TRP A 51 7.99 13.58 -9.47
N VAL A 52 7.23 13.12 -10.47
CA VAL A 52 7.78 12.85 -11.80
C VAL A 52 8.28 14.13 -12.48
N LYS A 53 7.77 15.30 -12.07
CA LYS A 53 8.20 16.62 -12.54
C LYS A 53 9.57 17.00 -12.00
N LEU A 54 10.03 16.33 -10.95
CA LEU A 54 11.37 16.51 -10.39
C LEU A 54 12.36 15.62 -11.18
N GLN A 55 13.50 16.20 -11.53
CA GLN A 55 14.51 15.53 -12.37
C GLN A 55 15.39 14.59 -11.54
N PHE A 56 14.83 13.44 -11.15
CA PHE A 56 15.58 12.40 -10.44
C PHE A 56 16.22 11.39 -11.39
N SER A 57 17.44 10.94 -11.04
CA SER A 57 18.06 9.79 -11.70
C SER A 57 17.22 8.52 -11.51
N LEU A 58 17.46 7.49 -12.33
CA LEU A 58 16.77 6.19 -12.20
C LEU A 58 16.92 5.60 -10.78
N LEU A 59 18.15 5.61 -10.25
CA LEU A 59 18.43 5.14 -8.89
C LEU A 59 17.79 6.03 -7.83
N GLY A 60 17.75 7.34 -8.04
CA GLY A 60 17.06 8.29 -7.17
C GLY A 60 15.56 7.99 -7.08
N ARG A 61 14.90 7.72 -8.22
CA ARG A 61 13.49 7.32 -8.24
C ARG A 61 13.24 6.02 -7.50
N ILE A 62 14.10 5.01 -7.70
CA ILE A 62 14.00 3.74 -6.97
C ILE A 62 14.18 3.95 -5.46
N ALA A 63 15.12 4.82 -5.05
CA ALA A 63 15.31 5.17 -3.65
C ALA A 63 14.06 5.85 -3.05
N ILE A 64 13.44 6.78 -3.77
CA ILE A 64 12.19 7.43 -3.36
C ILE A 64 11.09 6.41 -3.12
N ILE A 65 10.91 5.44 -4.02
CA ILE A 65 9.93 4.36 -3.84
C ILE A 65 10.20 3.57 -2.55
N LYS A 66 11.46 3.18 -2.32
CA LYS A 66 11.85 2.42 -1.13
C LYS A 66 11.69 3.19 0.17
N MET A 67 11.96 4.50 0.16
CA MET A 67 11.98 5.31 1.37
C MET A 67 10.60 5.90 1.71
N ASN A 68 9.79 6.24 0.71
CA ASN A 68 8.54 6.96 0.93
C ASN A 68 7.29 6.11 0.67
N ILE A 69 7.32 5.25 -0.34
CA ILE A 69 6.13 4.51 -0.77
C ILE A 69 6.07 3.15 -0.07
N LEU A 70 7.21 2.44 0.00
CA LEU A 70 7.29 1.13 0.64
C LEU A 70 6.81 1.13 2.10
N PRO A 71 7.24 2.05 2.99
CA PRO A 71 6.80 2.03 4.38
C PRO A 71 5.28 2.24 4.53
N LYS A 72 4.66 3.06 3.68
CA LYS A 72 3.21 3.30 3.69
C LYS A 72 2.42 2.03 3.39
N PHE A 73 2.83 1.27 2.38
CA PHE A 73 2.19 -0.02 2.05
C PHE A 73 2.47 -1.08 3.10
N LEU A 74 3.71 -1.18 3.57
CA LEU A 74 4.11 -2.16 4.57
C LEU A 74 3.29 -2.00 5.87
N TYR A 75 3.05 -0.76 6.30
CA TYR A 75 2.19 -0.46 7.43
C TYR A 75 0.77 -1.01 7.24
N ILE A 76 0.15 -0.79 6.08
CA ILE A 76 -1.20 -1.30 5.81
C ILE A 76 -1.21 -2.84 5.72
N PHE A 77 -0.19 -3.45 5.09
CA PHE A 77 -0.09 -4.90 4.97
C PHE A 77 0.02 -5.57 6.35
N GLN A 78 0.75 -4.94 7.27
CA GLN A 78 0.92 -5.45 8.63
C GLN A 78 -0.27 -5.15 9.54
N THR A 79 -1.03 -4.09 9.30
CA THR A 79 -2.14 -3.68 10.19
C THR A 79 -3.50 -4.26 9.78
N ILE A 80 -3.70 -4.54 8.49
CA ILE A 80 -4.97 -5.03 7.96
C ILE A 80 -4.74 -6.38 7.27
N PRO A 81 -4.93 -7.51 7.99
CA PRO A 81 -4.74 -8.85 7.44
C PRO A 81 -5.91 -9.23 6.54
N ILE A 82 -5.92 -8.69 5.32
CA ILE A 82 -6.88 -9.05 4.27
C ILE A 82 -6.15 -9.69 3.09
N GLU A 83 -6.84 -10.61 2.43
CA GLU A 83 -6.40 -11.12 1.14
C GLU A 83 -6.53 -10.03 0.08
N VAL A 84 -5.47 -9.85 -0.71
CA VAL A 84 -5.41 -8.86 -1.78
C VAL A 84 -5.12 -9.60 -3.08
N HIS A 85 -6.02 -9.50 -4.04
CA HIS A 85 -5.86 -10.17 -5.33
C HIS A 85 -4.64 -9.64 -6.10
N LYS A 86 -3.99 -10.54 -6.84
CA LYS A 86 -2.82 -10.26 -7.69
C LYS A 86 -2.96 -9.03 -8.60
N LYS A 87 -4.14 -8.81 -9.16
CA LYS A 87 -4.45 -7.65 -10.01
C LYS A 87 -4.12 -6.30 -9.34
N TYR A 88 -4.29 -6.20 -8.02
CA TYR A 88 -3.93 -4.99 -7.26
C TYR A 88 -2.42 -4.73 -7.29
N PHE A 89 -1.60 -5.77 -7.10
CA PHE A 89 -0.14 -5.65 -7.15
C PHE A 89 0.35 -5.36 -8.57
N GLU A 90 -0.30 -5.93 -9.59
CA GLU A 90 -0.01 -5.62 -10.99
C GLU A 90 -0.29 -4.14 -11.31
N GLU A 91 -1.40 -3.59 -10.82
CA GLU A 91 -1.73 -2.17 -10.96
C GLU A 91 -0.73 -1.27 -10.22
N LEU A 92 -0.37 -1.63 -8.98
CA LEU A 92 0.67 -0.92 -8.24
C LEU A 92 2.02 -0.96 -8.97
N ASN A 93 2.42 -2.12 -9.50
CA ASN A 93 3.64 -2.26 -10.28
C ASN A 93 3.61 -1.39 -11.54
N LYS A 94 2.46 -1.27 -12.22
CA LYS A 94 2.30 -0.38 -13.39
C LYS A 94 2.49 1.08 -13.02
N ILE A 95 1.88 1.55 -11.93
CA ILE A 95 2.03 2.93 -11.44
C ILE A 95 3.50 3.22 -11.11
N ILE A 96 4.15 2.31 -10.38
CA ILE A 96 5.55 2.45 -9.97
C ILE A 96 6.49 2.40 -11.18
N ALA A 97 6.27 1.48 -12.12
CA ALA A 97 7.05 1.42 -13.36
C ALA A 97 6.89 2.70 -14.19
N LYS A 98 5.67 3.23 -14.34
CA LYS A 98 5.43 4.49 -15.06
C LYS A 98 6.24 5.64 -14.46
N PHE A 99 6.33 5.75 -13.13
CA PHE A 99 7.15 6.75 -12.45
C PHE A 99 8.66 6.52 -12.67
N ILE A 100 9.13 5.29 -12.45
CA ILE A 100 10.54 4.91 -12.58
C ILE A 100 11.07 5.11 -14.01
N TRP A 101 10.21 4.93 -15.01
CA TRP A 101 10.57 5.11 -16.42
C TRP A 101 10.06 6.44 -17.00
N GLN A 102 9.44 7.31 -16.21
CA GLN A 102 8.93 8.62 -16.68
C GLN A 102 7.93 8.50 -17.86
N GLY A 103 7.21 7.39 -17.95
CA GLY A 103 6.31 7.10 -19.07
C GLY A 103 7.00 6.48 -20.30
N GLU A 104 8.34 6.42 -20.32
CA GLU A 104 9.10 5.75 -21.37
C GLU A 104 9.03 4.23 -21.27
N LYS A 105 9.41 3.56 -22.36
CA LYS A 105 9.49 2.09 -22.40
C LYS A 105 10.57 1.57 -21.42
N PRO A 106 10.22 0.65 -20.51
CA PRO A 106 11.20 0.03 -19.62
C PRO A 106 12.35 -0.64 -20.36
N ARG A 107 13.59 -0.30 -20.00
CA ARG A 107 14.80 -0.96 -20.56
C ARG A 107 15.18 -2.24 -19.82
N ILE A 108 14.72 -2.36 -18.57
CA ILE A 108 15.00 -3.50 -17.68
C ILE A 108 13.67 -4.10 -17.27
N ASN A 109 13.56 -5.42 -17.32
CA ASN A 109 12.34 -6.11 -16.90
C ASN A 109 12.11 -5.95 -15.39
N LEU A 110 10.85 -5.97 -14.96
CA LEU A 110 10.49 -5.72 -13.56
C LEU A 110 11.13 -6.72 -12.59
N LYS A 111 11.21 -8.00 -12.96
CA LYS A 111 11.80 -9.06 -12.12
C LYS A 111 13.28 -8.78 -11.82
N ALA A 112 14.06 -8.38 -12.82
CA ALA A 112 15.47 -8.01 -12.65
C ALA A 112 15.62 -6.74 -11.81
N MET A 113 14.71 -5.76 -11.96
CA MET A 113 14.72 -4.58 -11.09
C MET A 113 14.44 -4.93 -9.63
N GLN A 114 13.56 -5.90 -9.39
CA GLN A 114 13.18 -6.37 -8.04
C GLN A 114 14.22 -7.30 -7.42
N ASP A 115 15.15 -7.83 -8.20
CA ASP A 115 16.20 -8.70 -7.68
C ASP A 115 17.19 -7.94 -6.79
N MET A 116 17.83 -8.65 -5.87
CA MET A 116 18.80 -8.11 -4.93
C MET A 116 20.06 -7.58 -5.63
N LYS A 117 20.69 -6.57 -5.03
CA LYS A 117 21.89 -5.93 -5.59
C LYS A 117 23.07 -6.89 -5.75
N SER A 118 23.22 -7.86 -4.85
CA SER A 118 24.27 -8.89 -4.92
C SER A 118 24.15 -9.78 -6.17
N ARG A 119 22.96 -9.88 -6.77
CA ARG A 119 22.71 -10.60 -8.03
C ARG A 119 22.63 -9.68 -9.25
N GLY A 120 23.11 -8.44 -9.12
CA GLY A 120 23.06 -7.43 -10.20
C GLY A 120 21.71 -6.75 -10.38
N GLY A 121 20.75 -6.98 -9.48
CA GLY A 121 19.45 -6.30 -9.49
C GLY A 121 19.47 -4.90 -8.86
N MET A 122 18.31 -4.23 -8.85
CA MET A 122 18.16 -2.89 -8.27
C MET A 122 17.47 -2.88 -6.90
N ALA A 123 17.09 -4.05 -6.40
CA ALA A 123 16.36 -4.31 -5.17
C ALA A 123 15.05 -3.51 -5.06
N LEU A 124 14.38 -3.21 -6.18
CA LEU A 124 13.06 -2.58 -6.18
C LEU A 124 12.06 -3.43 -5.38
N PRO A 125 11.13 -2.84 -4.60
CA PRO A 125 10.21 -3.63 -3.81
C PRO A 125 9.31 -4.53 -4.66
N ASN A 126 9.15 -5.79 -4.23
CA ASN A 126 8.12 -6.68 -4.75
C ASN A 126 6.93 -6.68 -3.77
N TRP A 127 5.89 -5.93 -4.15
CA TRP A 127 4.72 -5.67 -3.30
C TRP A 127 3.97 -6.94 -2.88
N GLU A 128 3.85 -7.91 -3.78
CA GLU A 128 3.16 -9.18 -3.54
C GLU A 128 3.93 -10.03 -2.53
N LEU A 129 5.27 -10.07 -2.66
CA LEU A 129 6.13 -10.76 -1.68
C LEU A 129 6.11 -10.08 -0.31
N TYR A 130 6.14 -8.74 -0.26
CA TYR A 130 6.04 -8.00 1.00
C TYR A 130 4.69 -8.23 1.70
N HIS A 131 3.59 -8.21 0.94
CA HIS A 131 2.26 -8.50 1.48
C HIS A 131 2.17 -9.94 1.99
N SER A 132 2.64 -10.91 1.20
CA SER A 132 2.66 -12.32 1.60
C SER A 132 3.48 -12.54 2.87
N ALA A 133 4.66 -11.93 2.96
CA ALA A 133 5.49 -12.00 4.17
C ALA A 133 4.78 -11.40 5.40
N ALA A 134 4.09 -10.26 5.23
CA ALA A 134 3.31 -9.66 6.31
C ALA A 134 2.12 -10.54 6.73
N SER A 135 1.42 -11.16 5.78
CA SER A 135 0.32 -12.10 6.05
C SER A 135 0.81 -13.36 6.77
N LEU A 136 1.98 -13.89 6.44
CA LEU A 136 2.57 -15.04 7.14
C LEU A 136 2.88 -14.75 8.61
N VAL A 137 3.28 -13.52 8.95
CA VAL A 137 3.50 -13.12 10.36
C VAL A 137 2.20 -13.21 11.17
N TRP A 138 1.07 -12.82 10.56
CA TRP A 138 -0.24 -12.96 11.20
C TRP A 138 -0.62 -14.43 11.41
N LEU A 139 -0.42 -15.27 10.39
CA LEU A 139 -0.71 -16.71 10.50
C LEU A 139 0.16 -17.42 11.52
N ARG A 140 1.41 -16.98 11.71
CA ARG A 140 2.31 -17.55 12.71
C ARG A 140 1.91 -17.16 14.14
N ASN A 141 1.41 -15.94 14.33
CA ASN A 141 1.17 -15.35 15.65
C ASN A 141 -0.30 -15.45 16.12
N GLY A 142 -1.22 -15.83 15.24
CA GLY A 142 -2.64 -16.03 15.55
C GLY A 142 -2.95 -17.49 15.81
#